data_AF-A0A850MX45-F1
#
_entry.id   AF-A0A850MX45-F1
#
_cell.length_a   1.000
_cell.length_b   1.000
_cell.length_c   1.000
_cell.angle_alpha   90.00
_cell.angle_beta   90.00
_cell.angle_gamma   90.00
#
_symmetry.space_group_name_H-M   'P 1'
#
loop_
_entity.id
_entity.type
_entity.pdbx_description
1 polymer ?
#
loop_
_entity_poly.entity_id
_entity_poly.type
_entity_poly.pdbx_seq_one_letter_code
_entity_poly.pdbx_strand_id
1 'polypeptide(L)'
;MAKRSQHDHDFDYYFICENCTDEFCCADPYFTFCARNEIDKIKERVKDFPQKFHDFLDIDTTTFQGREYEYYGFRKINGRCIFLKGRRLCLIHDVKPLHCRTYPLVWSYEEEGNKLFLYIDEDLNCLLTKILSKNEDWIKTMKKVIITEVQQMAKVDLVAFASLESDDTLRMIDIHDLP
;
A
#
# COMPACT_ATOMS: atom_id res chain seq x y z
N MET A 1 28.91 -10.72 -24.85
CA MET A 1 29.32 -9.47 -24.17
C MET A 1 28.37 -8.35 -24.57
N ALA A 2 27.30 -8.14 -23.80
CA ALA A 2 26.38 -7.03 -24.02
C ALA A 2 26.88 -5.80 -23.26
N LYS A 3 27.11 -4.70 -23.99
CA LYS A 3 27.48 -3.39 -23.44
C LYS A 3 26.35 -2.92 -22.50
N ARG A 4 26.62 -2.92 -21.20
CA ARG A 4 25.81 -2.18 -20.22
C ARG A 4 26.01 -0.69 -20.51
N SER A 5 24.95 -0.02 -20.93
CA SER A 5 24.95 1.44 -21.04
C SER A 5 25.15 2.03 -19.64
N GLN A 6 26.19 2.86 -19.55
CA GLN A 6 26.49 3.72 -18.41
C GLN A 6 25.41 4.78 -18.21
N HIS A 7 25.35 5.25 -16.95
CA HIS A 7 24.56 6.37 -16.41
C HIS A 7 23.13 6.06 -15.97
N ASP A 8 23.01 5.52 -14.75
CA ASP A 8 21.97 5.96 -13.81
C ASP A 8 22.74 6.53 -12.61
N HIS A 9 22.91 7.84 -12.59
CA HIS A 9 23.59 8.56 -11.51
C HIS A 9 22.86 8.36 -10.18
N ASP A 10 23.66 8.37 -9.12
CA ASP A 10 23.33 8.24 -7.72
C ASP A 10 22.11 9.08 -7.31
N PHE A 11 21.10 8.39 -6.82
CA PHE A 11 20.01 8.99 -6.06
C PHE A 11 19.98 8.24 -4.73
N ASP A 12 20.57 8.77 -3.66
CA ASP A 12 20.67 8.13 -2.33
C ASP A 12 19.33 8.09 -1.57
N TYR A 13 18.29 7.58 -2.24
CA TYR A 13 16.89 7.60 -1.81
C TYR A 13 16.31 6.20 -1.64
N TYR A 14 17.18 5.24 -1.35
CA TYR A 14 16.87 3.83 -1.48
C TYR A 14 16.76 3.17 -0.11
N PHE A 15 15.62 2.57 0.20
CA PHE A 15 15.49 1.66 1.34
C PHE A 15 15.34 0.21 0.87
N ILE A 16 16.19 -0.68 1.40
CA ILE A 16 16.10 -2.12 1.18
C ILE A 16 15.13 -2.70 2.21
N CYS A 17 14.02 -3.29 1.76
CA CYS A 17 13.13 -4.03 2.66
C CYS A 17 13.88 -5.22 3.28
N GLU A 18 14.07 -5.20 4.60
CA GLU A 18 14.67 -6.30 5.35
C GLU A 18 13.68 -7.43 5.63
N ASN A 19 12.37 -7.15 5.52
CA ASN A 19 11.33 -8.10 5.92
C ASN A 19 10.81 -8.98 4.78
N CYS A 20 10.93 -8.56 3.51
CA CYS A 20 10.54 -9.37 2.36
C CYS A 20 11.77 -9.97 1.69
N THR A 21 11.98 -11.28 1.76
CA THR A 21 13.08 -11.97 1.05
C THR A 21 12.77 -12.16 -0.44
N ASP A 22 11.50 -12.38 -0.76
CA ASP A 22 11.05 -12.89 -2.06
C ASP A 22 10.31 -11.84 -2.92
N GLU A 23 10.31 -10.58 -2.49
CA GLU A 23 9.70 -9.43 -3.20
C GLU A 23 8.18 -9.47 -3.36
N PHE A 24 7.50 -10.59 -3.05
CA PHE A 24 6.07 -10.82 -3.31
C PHE A 24 5.19 -9.62 -2.95
N CYS A 25 5.25 -9.11 -1.71
CA CYS A 25 4.46 -7.93 -1.29
C CYS A 25 4.58 -6.70 -2.22
N CYS A 26 5.74 -6.46 -2.84
CA CYS A 26 5.98 -5.31 -3.73
C CYS A 26 5.92 -5.66 -5.24
N ALA A 27 6.05 -6.94 -5.57
CA ALA A 27 6.17 -7.45 -6.93
C ALA A 27 4.95 -8.27 -7.39
N ASP A 28 4.04 -8.62 -6.49
CA ASP A 28 2.78 -9.27 -6.84
C ASP A 28 1.89 -8.33 -7.64
N PRO A 29 0.97 -8.86 -8.46
CA PRO A 29 0.03 -8.07 -9.22
C PRO A 29 -1.07 -7.42 -8.35
N TYR A 30 -1.12 -7.67 -7.04
CA TYR A 30 -2.13 -7.08 -6.14
C TYR A 30 -2.19 -5.56 -6.15
N PHE A 31 -3.37 -5.03 -6.39
CA PHE A 31 -3.65 -3.60 -6.41
C PHE A 31 -3.08 -2.88 -5.16
N THR A 32 -2.41 -1.75 -5.36
CA THR A 32 -1.90 -0.92 -4.25
C THR A 32 -2.71 0.36 -4.18
N PHE A 33 -3.68 0.40 -3.28
CA PHE A 33 -4.48 1.59 -3.02
C PHE A 33 -3.60 2.74 -2.53
N CYS A 34 -3.89 3.94 -3.02
CA CYS A 34 -3.28 5.18 -2.57
C CYS A 34 -4.38 6.22 -2.31
N ALA A 35 -4.53 6.65 -1.06
CA ALA A 35 -5.49 7.69 -0.71
C ALA A 35 -5.04 9.05 -1.22
N ARG A 36 -5.98 9.99 -1.44
CA ARG A 36 -5.66 11.31 -2.03
C ARG A 36 -4.65 12.10 -1.20
N ASN A 37 -4.73 12.03 0.12
CA ASN A 37 -3.78 12.67 1.04
C ASN A 37 -2.37 12.04 1.00
N GLU A 38 -2.23 10.81 0.52
CA GLU A 38 -0.95 10.13 0.34
C GLU A 38 -0.32 10.48 -1.01
N ILE A 39 -1.14 10.63 -2.05
CA ILE A 39 -0.71 11.01 -3.40
C ILE A 39 0.11 12.30 -3.36
N ASP A 40 -0.31 13.30 -2.57
CA ASP A 40 0.40 14.58 -2.48
C ASP A 40 1.79 14.42 -1.84
N LYS A 41 1.91 13.58 -0.81
CA LYS A 41 3.20 13.24 -0.18
C LYS A 41 4.13 12.57 -1.19
N ILE A 42 3.59 11.70 -2.03
CA ILE A 42 4.36 10.98 -3.06
C ILE A 42 4.76 11.90 -4.22
N LYS A 43 3.86 12.78 -4.68
CA LYS A 43 4.17 13.79 -5.70
C LYS A 43 5.32 14.69 -5.27
N GLU A 44 5.30 15.16 -4.03
CA GLU A 44 6.40 15.95 -3.48
C GLU A 44 7.70 15.13 -3.42
N ARG A 45 7.61 13.86 -3.03
CA ARG A 45 8.78 12.97 -2.93
C ARG A 45 9.45 12.70 -4.27
N VAL A 46 8.67 12.58 -5.34
CA VAL A 46 9.13 12.18 -6.67
C VAL A 46 9.39 13.36 -7.59
N LYS A 47 9.22 14.61 -7.14
CA LYS A 47 9.39 15.82 -7.97
C LYS A 47 10.75 15.93 -8.67
N ASP A 48 11.79 15.39 -8.04
CA ASP A 48 13.18 15.39 -8.53
C ASP A 48 13.56 14.05 -9.19
N PHE A 49 12.62 13.10 -9.31
CA PHE A 49 12.85 11.83 -9.97
C PHE A 49 12.78 12.00 -11.49
N PRO A 50 13.29 11.01 -12.27
CA PRO A 50 13.04 10.99 -13.70
C PRO A 50 11.54 11.04 -14.04
N GLN A 51 11.17 11.76 -15.10
CA GLN A 51 9.78 12.03 -15.50
C GLN A 51 8.87 10.79 -15.55
N LYS A 52 9.43 9.60 -15.84
CA LYS A 52 8.68 8.33 -15.81
C LYS A 52 7.99 8.04 -14.48
N PHE A 53 8.50 8.58 -13.36
CA PHE A 53 7.94 8.41 -12.03
C PHE A 53 6.85 9.44 -11.68
N HIS A 54 6.63 10.46 -12.52
CA HIS A 54 5.60 11.47 -12.26
C HIS A 54 4.20 10.98 -12.65
N ASP A 55 4.13 10.00 -13.54
CA ASP A 55 2.92 9.31 -13.96
C ASP A 55 2.84 7.92 -13.31
N PHE A 56 2.77 7.93 -11.98
CA PHE A 56 2.87 6.73 -11.14
C PHE A 56 1.52 6.14 -10.73
N LEU A 57 0.42 6.77 -11.12
CA LEU A 57 -0.93 6.36 -10.76
C LEU A 57 -1.64 5.74 -11.96
N ASP A 58 -2.38 4.69 -11.67
CA ASP A 58 -3.48 4.23 -12.50
C ASP A 58 -4.78 4.62 -11.78
N ILE A 59 -5.77 5.09 -12.54
CA ILE A 59 -7.08 5.52 -12.02
C ILE A 59 -8.11 4.53 -12.54
N ASP A 60 -8.97 4.05 -11.65
CA ASP A 60 -10.06 3.14 -11.99
C ASP A 60 -11.28 3.45 -11.12
N THR A 61 -12.40 2.80 -11.43
CA THR A 61 -13.70 3.02 -10.79
C THR A 61 -14.23 1.72 -10.18
N THR A 62 -14.94 1.86 -9.08
CA THR A 62 -15.66 0.78 -8.41
C THR A 62 -17.07 1.22 -8.10
N THR A 63 -18.02 0.28 -8.03
CA THR A 63 -19.41 0.58 -7.69
C THR A 63 -19.73 0.04 -6.30
N PHE A 64 -20.16 0.92 -5.40
CA PHE A 64 -20.59 0.55 -4.05
C PHE A 64 -21.94 1.18 -3.74
N GLN A 65 -22.90 0.35 -3.29
CA GLN A 65 -24.28 0.78 -3.01
C GLN A 65 -24.92 1.61 -4.15
N GLY A 66 -24.65 1.24 -5.41
CA GLY A 66 -25.20 1.89 -6.59
C GLY A 66 -24.59 3.25 -6.94
N ARG A 67 -23.45 3.61 -6.33
CA ARG A 67 -22.67 4.81 -6.66
C ARG A 67 -21.29 4.42 -7.16
N GLU A 68 -20.78 5.16 -8.13
CA GLU A 68 -19.42 5.00 -8.65
C GLU A 68 -18.42 5.81 -7.81
N TYR A 69 -17.28 5.19 -7.52
CA TYR A 69 -16.16 5.76 -6.77
C TYR A 69 -14.88 5.60 -7.57
N GLU A 70 -14.14 6.69 -7.75
CA GLU A 70 -12.78 6.63 -8.29
C GLU A 70 -11.79 6.23 -7.21
N TYR A 71 -10.85 5.35 -7.55
CA TYR A 71 -9.74 4.98 -6.70
C TYR A 71 -8.41 5.07 -7.46
N TYR A 72 -7.31 5.20 -6.70
CA TYR A 72 -5.98 5.36 -7.25
C TYR A 72 -5.10 4.18 -6.88
N GLY A 73 -4.52 3.55 -7.90
CA GLY A 73 -3.55 2.48 -7.78
C GLY A 73 -2.15 2.94 -8.14
N PHE A 74 -1.13 2.32 -7.55
CA PHE A 74 0.20 2.43 -8.13
C PHE A 74 0.31 1.69 -9.45
N ARG A 75 0.83 2.39 -10.46
CA ARG A 75 1.15 1.82 -11.76
C ARG A 75 2.13 0.67 -11.63
N LYS A 76 1.87 -0.39 -12.40
CA LYS A 76 2.73 -1.56 -12.49
C LYS A 76 3.32 -1.72 -13.87
N ILE A 77 4.64 -1.96 -13.90
CA ILE A 77 5.39 -2.21 -15.13
C ILE A 77 5.88 -3.65 -15.07
N ASN A 78 5.40 -4.50 -15.98
CA ASN A 78 5.68 -5.94 -15.99
C ASN A 78 5.32 -6.63 -14.65
N GLY A 79 4.14 -6.30 -14.11
CA GLY A 79 3.64 -6.84 -12.84
C GLY A 79 4.24 -6.24 -11.58
N ARG A 80 5.27 -5.38 -11.70
CA ARG A 80 5.99 -4.81 -10.55
C ARG A 80 5.62 -3.35 -10.33
N CYS A 81 5.52 -2.94 -9.07
CA CYS A 81 5.32 -1.53 -8.72
C CYS A 81 6.39 -0.64 -9.40
N ILE A 82 5.98 0.48 -9.98
CA ILE A 82 6.87 1.44 -10.66
C ILE A 82 8.03 1.92 -9.75
N PHE A 83 7.78 2.02 -8.44
CA PHE A 83 8.78 2.42 -7.44
C PHE A 83 9.63 1.29 -6.89
N LEU A 84 9.53 0.08 -7.43
CA LEU A 84 10.35 -1.06 -7.02
C LEU A 84 11.57 -1.18 -7.95
N LYS A 85 12.75 -0.83 -7.43
CA LYS A 85 14.03 -0.95 -8.15
C LYS A 85 14.76 -2.24 -7.73
N GLY A 86 15.02 -3.13 -8.69
CA GLY A 86 15.59 -4.44 -8.35
C GLY A 86 14.74 -5.15 -7.29
N ARG A 87 15.35 -6.01 -6.47
CA ARG A 87 14.57 -6.97 -5.67
C ARG A 87 13.72 -6.34 -4.56
N ARG A 88 14.29 -5.44 -3.77
CA ARG A 88 13.69 -5.02 -2.48
C ARG A 88 13.78 -3.52 -2.22
N LEU A 89 14.09 -2.75 -3.26
CA LEU A 89 14.39 -1.33 -3.14
C LEU A 89 13.15 -0.52 -3.46
N CYS A 90 12.53 0.06 -2.44
CA CYS A 90 11.42 1.00 -2.65
C CYS A 90 11.99 2.42 -2.72
N LEU A 91 11.70 3.12 -3.82
CA LEU A 91 12.19 4.49 -4.05
C LEU A 91 11.47 5.55 -3.22
N ILE A 92 10.30 5.22 -2.67
CA ILE A 92 9.43 6.14 -1.93
C ILE A 92 9.14 5.62 -0.52
N HIS A 93 10.10 4.91 0.09
CA HIS A 93 9.88 4.17 1.33
C HIS A 93 9.29 5.02 2.47
N ASP A 94 9.76 6.24 2.60
CA ASP A 94 9.38 7.25 3.60
C ASP A 94 7.95 7.78 3.43
N VAL A 95 7.40 7.71 2.21
CA VAL A 95 6.05 8.18 1.87
C VAL A 95 5.17 7.08 1.29
N LYS A 96 5.48 5.81 1.59
CA LYS A 96 4.67 4.67 1.14
C LYS A 96 3.20 4.84 1.57
N PRO A 97 2.24 4.42 0.73
CA PRO A 97 0.85 4.34 1.14
C PRO A 97 0.69 3.48 2.39
N LEU A 98 -0.34 3.77 3.19
CA LEU A 98 -0.67 3.11 4.44
C LEU A 98 -0.74 1.60 4.24
N HIS A 99 -1.44 1.16 3.19
CA HIS A 99 -1.56 -0.26 2.85
C HIS A 99 -0.19 -0.94 2.69
N CYS A 100 0.77 -0.30 2.02
CA CYS A 100 2.14 -0.83 1.87
C CYS A 100 2.96 -0.78 3.17
N ARG A 101 2.69 0.17 4.07
CA ARG A 101 3.41 0.33 5.33
C ARG A 101 2.95 -0.67 6.38
N THR A 102 1.66 -1.01 6.38
CA THR A 102 1.04 -1.78 7.45
C THR A 102 0.80 -3.23 7.11
N TYR A 103 0.93 -3.66 5.85
CA TYR A 103 0.82 -5.07 5.47
C TYR A 103 1.77 -5.96 6.32
N PRO A 104 1.32 -7.11 6.85
CA PRO A 104 0.06 -7.84 6.58
C PRO A 104 -1.17 -7.37 7.36
N LEU A 105 -1.09 -6.25 8.09
CA LEU A 105 -2.25 -5.66 8.76
C LEU A 105 -3.04 -4.83 7.74
N VAL A 106 -4.24 -5.31 7.43
CA VAL A 106 -5.19 -4.76 6.46
C VAL A 106 -6.35 -4.13 7.21
N TRP A 107 -7.07 -3.23 6.56
CA TRP A 107 -8.24 -2.57 7.14
C TRP A 107 -9.41 -2.55 6.15
N SER A 108 -10.62 -2.31 6.63
CA SER A 108 -11.80 -2.03 5.82
C SER A 108 -12.71 -1.06 6.55
N TYR A 109 -13.55 -0.34 5.82
CA TYR A 109 -14.43 0.69 6.37
C TYR A 109 -15.90 0.36 6.10
N GLU A 110 -16.73 0.44 7.14
CA GLU A 110 -18.18 0.34 7.02
C GLU A 110 -18.80 1.74 7.17
N GLU A 111 -19.46 2.20 6.11
CA GLU A 111 -20.03 3.55 6.06
C GLU A 111 -21.19 3.77 7.04
N GLU A 112 -22.08 2.78 7.21
CA GLU A 112 -23.30 2.94 8.01
C GLU A 112 -23.00 3.09 9.50
N GLY A 113 -22.09 2.26 10.03
CA GLY A 113 -21.66 2.32 11.43
C GLY A 113 -20.51 3.28 11.70
N ASN A 114 -19.91 3.87 10.66
CA ASN A 114 -18.65 4.61 10.73
C ASN A 114 -17.53 3.80 11.42
N LYS A 115 -17.39 2.52 11.04
CA LYS A 115 -16.51 1.56 11.69
C LYS A 115 -15.31 1.21 10.83
N LEU A 116 -14.16 1.14 11.49
CA LEU A 116 -12.92 0.62 10.94
C LEU A 116 -12.72 -0.81 11.42
N PHE A 117 -12.69 -1.76 10.49
CA PHE A 117 -12.39 -3.15 10.73
C PHE A 117 -10.91 -3.39 10.46
N LEU A 118 -10.25 -4.09 11.36
CA LEU A 118 -8.83 -4.42 11.25
C LEU A 118 -8.67 -5.93 11.07
N TYR A 119 -7.94 -6.31 10.04
CA TYR A 119 -7.69 -7.68 9.65
C TYR A 119 -6.20 -7.95 9.60
N ILE A 120 -5.85 -9.20 9.78
CA ILE A 120 -4.53 -9.70 9.44
C ILE A 120 -4.67 -10.65 8.27
N ASP A 121 -3.91 -10.39 7.22
CA ASP A 121 -3.76 -11.35 6.13
C ASP A 121 -2.96 -12.54 6.66
N GLU A 122 -3.51 -13.76 6.50
CA GLU A 122 -2.91 -15.02 6.92
C GLU A 122 -2.37 -15.84 5.75
N ASP A 123 -2.15 -15.24 4.56
CA ASP A 123 -1.54 -15.92 3.42
C ASP A 123 -0.23 -16.63 3.83
N LEU A 124 -0.31 -17.97 3.83
CA LEU A 124 0.78 -18.85 4.21
C LEU A 124 1.88 -18.90 3.15
N ASN A 125 1.70 -18.29 1.99
CA ASN A 125 2.74 -18.17 0.98
C ASN A 125 3.63 -16.94 1.21
N CYS A 126 3.14 -15.95 1.94
CA CYS A 126 3.89 -14.75 2.29
C CYS A 126 4.76 -14.95 3.55
N LEU A 127 6.09 -14.87 3.41
CA LEU A 127 7.01 -14.96 4.56
C LEU A 127 6.81 -13.81 5.56
N LEU A 128 6.53 -12.60 5.06
CA LEU A 128 6.27 -11.44 5.90
C LEU A 128 5.09 -11.69 6.84
N THR A 129 4.01 -12.24 6.29
CA THR A 129 2.83 -12.66 7.04
C THR A 129 3.20 -13.62 8.16
N LYS A 130 4.03 -14.65 7.90
CA LYS A 130 4.45 -15.62 8.92
C LYS A 130 5.22 -14.98 10.08
N ILE A 131 6.00 -13.93 9.81
CA ILE A 131 6.82 -13.25 10.80
C ILE A 131 5.98 -12.24 11.60
N LEU A 132 5.27 -11.35 10.90
CA LEU A 132 4.60 -10.21 11.53
C LEU A 132 3.24 -10.56 12.12
N SER A 133 2.56 -11.60 11.62
CA SER A 133 1.23 -11.98 12.15
C SER A 133 1.25 -12.48 13.60
N LYS A 134 2.43 -12.85 14.10
CA LYS A 134 2.66 -13.31 15.47
C LYS A 134 3.33 -12.26 16.35
N ASN A 135 3.67 -11.10 15.80
CA ASN A 135 4.36 -10.03 16.53
C ASN A 135 3.33 -9.06 17.12
N GLU A 136 2.92 -9.31 18.37
CA GLU A 136 1.88 -8.52 19.05
C GLU A 136 2.26 -7.04 19.20
N ASP A 137 3.52 -6.72 19.49
CA ASP A 137 3.98 -5.33 19.63
C ASP A 137 3.94 -4.57 18.31
N TRP A 138 4.34 -5.23 17.22
CA TRP A 138 4.24 -4.66 15.88
C TRP A 138 2.77 -4.44 15.49
N ILE A 139 1.90 -5.44 15.72
CA ILE A 139 0.46 -5.32 15.44
C ILE A 139 -0.13 -4.13 16.21
N LYS A 140 0.12 -4.05 17.53
CA LYS A 140 -0.35 -2.95 18.38
C LYS A 140 0.12 -1.59 17.89
N THR A 141 1.36 -1.51 17.40
CA THR A 141 1.93 -0.27 16.85
C THR A 141 1.25 0.10 15.53
N MET A 142 1.12 -0.84 14.60
CA MET A 142 0.50 -0.59 13.29
C MET A 142 -0.99 -0.31 13.38
N LYS A 143 -1.73 -0.93 14.32
CA LYS A 143 -3.14 -0.57 14.58
C LYS A 143 -3.31 0.92 14.85
N LYS A 144 -2.45 1.50 15.69
CA LYS A 144 -2.48 2.94 15.99
C LYS A 144 -2.18 3.79 14.75
N VAL A 145 -1.22 3.36 13.93
CA VAL A 145 -0.88 4.05 12.68
C VAL A 145 -2.07 4.03 11.72
N ILE A 146 -2.70 2.88 11.52
CA ILE A 146 -3.90 2.77 10.66
C ILE A 146 -5.01 3.68 11.16
N ILE A 147 -5.39 3.58 12.44
CA ILE A 147 -6.47 4.40 13.01
C ILE A 147 -6.18 5.90 12.79
N THR A 148 -4.94 6.33 13.07
CA THR A 148 -4.55 7.75 12.93
C THR A 148 -4.60 8.23 11.49
N GLU A 149 -4.14 7.43 10.53
CA GLU A 149 -4.04 7.83 9.12
C GLU A 149 -5.39 7.72 8.41
N VAL A 150 -6.20 6.69 8.72
CA VAL A 150 -7.57 6.52 8.20
C VAL A 150 -8.46 7.69 8.59
N GLN A 151 -8.33 8.22 9.82
CA GLN A 151 -9.06 9.42 10.27
C GLN A 151 -8.76 10.68 9.44
N GLN A 152 -7.63 10.70 8.72
CA GLN A 152 -7.23 11.82 7.86
C GLN A 152 -7.63 11.62 6.40
N MET A 153 -8.14 10.44 6.03
CA MET A 153 -8.55 10.15 4.66
C MET A 153 -9.92 10.78 4.36
N ALA A 154 -10.11 11.18 3.11
CA ALA A 154 -11.42 11.62 2.66
C ALA A 154 -12.41 10.45 2.72
N LYS A 155 -13.66 10.70 3.11
CA LYS A 155 -14.69 9.64 3.18
C LYS A 155 -14.83 8.86 1.86
N VAL A 156 -14.72 9.56 0.73
CA VAL A 156 -14.73 8.95 -0.60
C VAL A 156 -13.61 7.93 -0.80
N ASP A 157 -12.41 8.16 -0.24
CA ASP A 157 -11.29 7.22 -0.32
C ASP A 157 -11.54 5.99 0.57
N LEU A 158 -12.12 6.20 1.75
CA LEU A 158 -12.49 5.11 2.67
C LEU A 158 -13.50 4.16 2.02
N VAL A 159 -14.55 4.71 1.42
CA VAL A 159 -15.59 3.92 0.75
C VAL A 159 -15.05 3.25 -0.51
N ALA A 160 -14.25 3.97 -1.30
CA ALA A 160 -13.62 3.40 -2.49
C ALA A 160 -12.75 2.19 -2.12
N PHE A 161 -11.90 2.32 -1.10
CA PHE A 161 -11.07 1.21 -0.62
C PHE A 161 -11.89 0.04 -0.08
N ALA A 162 -12.90 0.30 0.75
CA ALA A 162 -13.74 -0.76 1.33
C ALA A 162 -14.56 -1.54 0.28
N SER A 163 -14.79 -0.95 -0.89
CA SER A 163 -15.49 -1.60 -1.99
C SER A 163 -14.61 -2.50 -2.85
N LEU A 164 -13.29 -2.48 -2.63
CA LEU A 164 -12.37 -3.40 -3.30
C LEU A 164 -12.55 -4.81 -2.70
N GLU A 165 -12.50 -5.83 -3.54
CA GLU A 165 -12.69 -7.22 -3.10
C GLU A 165 -11.69 -7.58 -1.99
N SER A 166 -12.22 -8.17 -0.91
CA SER A 166 -11.43 -8.68 0.21
C SER A 166 -10.84 -10.05 -0.13
N ASP A 167 -9.65 -10.35 0.39
CA ASP A 167 -9.03 -11.68 0.26
C ASP A 167 -9.68 -12.68 1.24
N ASP A 168 -9.82 -13.93 0.80
CA ASP A 168 -10.33 -15.05 1.62
C ASP A 168 -9.35 -15.42 2.76
N THR A 169 -8.12 -14.90 2.73
CA THR A 169 -7.09 -15.11 3.74
C THR A 169 -7.17 -14.15 4.94
N LEU A 170 -8.13 -13.21 4.95
CA LEU A 170 -8.22 -12.19 5.99
C LEU A 170 -8.90 -12.70 7.27
N ARG A 171 -8.19 -12.62 8.40
CA ARG A 171 -8.76 -12.82 9.73
C ARG A 171 -8.98 -11.51 10.45
N MET A 172 -10.21 -11.22 10.85
CA MET A 172 -10.53 -10.04 11.66
C MET A 172 -9.87 -10.12 13.04
N ILE A 173 -9.27 -9.02 13.48
CA ILE A 173 -8.57 -8.92 14.78
C ILE A 173 -9.00 -7.73 15.64
N ASP A 174 -9.77 -6.80 15.10
CA ASP A 174 -10.29 -5.65 15.84
C ASP A 174 -11.40 -4.92 15.10
N ILE A 175 -12.16 -4.12 15.84
CA ILE A 175 -13.13 -3.15 15.31
C ILE A 175 -12.96 -1.85 16.09
N HIS A 176 -12.92 -0.73 15.39
CA HIS A 176 -12.76 0.60 15.98
C HIS A 176 -13.82 1.56 15.45
N ASP A 177 -14.53 2.24 16.34
CA ASP A 177 -15.45 3.31 15.97
C ASP A 177 -14.64 4.56 15.59
N LEU A 178 -14.87 5.11 14.39
CA LEU A 178 -14.25 6.36 13.99
C LEU A 178 -15.03 7.56 14.58
N PRO A 179 -14.33 8.65 14.96
CA PRO A 179 -14.94 9.83 15.57
C PRO A 179 -15.88 10.59 14.64
#